data_AF-A0A813IGC2-F1
#
_entry.id   AF-A0A813IGC2-F1
#
_cell.length_a   1.000
_cell.length_b   1.000
_cell.length_c   1.000
_cell.angle_alpha   90.00
_cell.angle_beta   90.00
_cell.angle_gamma   90.00
#
_symmetry.space_group_name_H-M   'P 1'
#
loop_
_entity.id
_entity.type
_entity.pdbx_description
1 polymer ?
#
loop_
_entity_poly.entity_id
_entity_poly.type
_entity_poly.pdbx_seq_one_letter_code
_entity_poly.pdbx_strand_id
1 'polypeptide(L)'
;AGLMEEVSDHNGKSKMTSSGQKQLRVNERRMVSLLALTAIHDIMKMESILPTVQPEHAPYHDYAAANVIGDHDIALSYLMDHYPELLPSFIDLDPVERRSVQFTQCKLCFNHGWFVQAEAPPGAIFTKFRETIIRDHKSEIGSRDVALYFVHWLTDLAGAEPTPLGGCEKFVIKFPLPVLNSFLKSFKFVEKIATHTETEVMQQYLQYRWTEAAELDQSLGIPPTGDDAIVKMRLLCMAQGNAAA
;
A
#
# COMPACT_ATOMS: atom_id res chain seq x y z
N ALA A 1 -4.48 5.55 -16.32
CA ALA A 1 -4.30 6.78 -17.14
C ALA A 1 -4.95 7.94 -16.40
N GLY A 2 -4.16 8.96 -16.01
CA GLY A 2 -4.67 10.12 -15.25
C GLY A 2 -3.67 10.68 -14.24
N LEU A 3 -2.50 11.13 -14.71
CA LEU A 3 -1.56 11.95 -13.95
C LEU A 3 -1.04 13.07 -14.86
N MET A 4 -1.96 13.89 -15.40
CA MET A 4 -1.60 15.03 -16.25
C MET A 4 -2.60 16.15 -16.00
N GLU A 5 -2.24 17.09 -15.13
CA GLU A 5 -2.88 18.41 -15.12
C GLU A 5 -2.20 19.26 -16.20
N GLU A 6 -2.99 19.86 -17.08
CA GLU A 6 -2.55 21.01 -17.86
C GLU A 6 -2.48 22.22 -16.94
N VAL A 7 -1.29 22.80 -16.81
CA VAL A 7 -1.14 24.13 -16.23
C VAL A 7 -0.86 25.09 -17.37
N SER A 8 -1.83 25.95 -17.67
CA SER A 8 -1.66 27.10 -18.53
C SER A 8 -0.81 28.14 -17.80
N ASP A 9 0.39 28.40 -18.31
CA ASP A 9 1.29 29.39 -17.74
C ASP A 9 0.78 30.81 -18.02
N HIS A 10 0.87 31.70 -17.03
CA HIS A 10 0.26 33.04 -17.02
C HIS A 10 0.92 34.05 -17.98
N ASN A 11 1.70 33.59 -18.97
CA ASN A 11 2.56 34.47 -19.77
C ASN A 11 2.65 34.15 -21.26
N GLY A 12 1.64 33.48 -21.84
CA GLY A 12 1.28 33.63 -23.27
C GLY A 12 2.41 33.46 -24.31
N LYS A 13 3.48 32.72 -24.02
CA LYS A 13 4.58 32.48 -24.96
C LYS A 13 4.88 30.99 -25.05
N SER A 14 4.29 30.36 -26.06
CA SER A 14 4.62 29.00 -26.48
C SER A 14 6.05 28.98 -27.03
N LYS A 15 6.95 28.33 -26.30
CA LYS A 15 8.29 28.01 -26.78
C LYS A 15 8.27 26.51 -27.16
N MET A 16 8.18 26.23 -28.46
CA MET A 16 8.33 24.87 -28.98
C MET A 16 9.76 24.38 -28.68
N THR A 17 9.91 23.51 -27.70
CA THR A 17 11.12 22.70 -27.52
C THR A 17 10.91 21.33 -28.16
N SER A 18 11.78 21.00 -29.11
CA SER A 18 11.86 19.70 -29.77
C SER A 18 12.27 18.61 -28.77
N SER A 19 11.66 17.43 -28.89
CA SER A 19 11.70 16.25 -28.00
C SER A 19 10.67 16.31 -26.85
N GLY A 20 9.52 15.67 -27.08
CA GLY A 20 8.38 15.61 -26.16
C GLY A 20 8.60 14.72 -24.93
N GLN A 21 9.77 14.79 -24.29
CA GLN A 21 9.92 14.27 -22.94
C GLN A 21 9.31 15.27 -21.97
N LYS A 22 8.16 14.90 -21.40
CA LYS A 22 7.57 15.67 -20.31
C LYS A 22 8.57 15.70 -19.15
N GLN A 23 8.98 16.90 -18.76
CA GLN A 23 9.85 17.09 -17.61
C GLN A 23 9.11 16.66 -16.35
N LEU A 24 9.57 15.59 -15.72
CA LEU A 24 9.03 15.14 -14.44
C LEU A 24 9.39 16.16 -13.36
N ARG A 25 8.41 16.53 -12.51
CA ARG A 25 8.61 17.43 -11.37
C ARG A 25 8.12 16.76 -10.10
N VAL A 26 8.87 16.99 -9.02
CA VAL A 26 8.48 16.53 -7.68
C VAL A 26 7.27 17.33 -7.21
N ASN A 27 6.27 16.64 -6.67
CA ASN A 27 5.18 17.29 -5.97
C ASN A 27 5.59 17.47 -4.50
N GLU A 28 6.05 18.68 -4.15
CA GLU A 28 6.59 19.00 -2.83
C GLU A 28 5.58 18.71 -1.70
N ARG A 29 4.30 19.05 -1.87
CA ARG A 29 3.26 18.78 -0.87
C ARG A 29 3.10 17.29 -0.59
N ARG A 30 3.09 16.48 -1.64
CA ARG A 30 3.00 15.01 -1.50
C ARG A 30 4.25 14.41 -0.89
N MET A 31 5.42 14.96 -1.21
CA MET A 31 6.67 14.55 -0.55
C MET A 31 6.65 14.84 0.95
N VAL A 32 6.18 16.03 1.37
CA VAL A 32 6.05 16.34 2.80
C VAL A 32 5.09 15.38 3.49
N SER A 33 3.98 15.03 2.83
CA SER A 33 2.99 14.07 3.34
C SER A 33 3.58 12.66 3.51
N LEU A 34 4.37 12.21 2.53
CA LEU A 34 5.09 10.95 2.58
C LEU A 34 6.11 10.91 3.73
N LEU A 35 6.86 12.00 3.91
CA LEU A 35 7.84 12.12 4.99
C LEU A 35 7.15 12.12 6.36
N ALA A 36 6.06 12.85 6.51
CA ALA A 36 5.26 12.87 7.72
C ALA A 36 4.70 11.47 8.05
N LEU A 37 4.10 10.79 7.07
CA LEU A 37 3.62 9.41 7.24
C LEU A 37 4.77 8.48 7.64
N THR A 38 5.90 8.53 6.94
CA THR A 38 7.07 7.68 7.26
C THR A 38 7.54 7.89 8.69
N ALA A 39 7.57 9.14 9.17
CA ALA A 39 8.01 9.46 10.52
C ALA A 39 7.07 8.95 11.62
N ILE A 40 5.76 8.86 11.36
CA ILE A 40 4.76 8.53 12.38
C ILE A 40 4.16 7.13 12.26
N HIS A 41 4.17 6.50 11.08
CA HIS A 41 3.38 5.28 10.83
C HIS A 41 3.69 4.13 11.80
N ASP A 42 4.95 4.06 12.24
CA ASP A 42 5.46 3.00 13.10
C ASP A 42 5.66 3.40 14.57
N ILE A 43 5.37 4.66 14.93
CA ILE A 43 5.62 5.15 16.29
C ILE A 43 4.86 4.33 17.35
N MET A 44 3.67 3.83 17.00
CA MET A 44 2.83 3.01 17.87
C MET A 44 3.31 1.55 18.02
N LYS A 45 4.42 1.15 17.39
CA LYS A 45 5.11 -0.12 17.74
C LYS A 45 5.78 -0.05 19.12
N MET A 46 5.93 1.15 19.68
CA MET A 46 6.45 1.36 21.03
C MET A 46 5.35 1.15 22.08
N GLU A 47 5.32 -0.03 22.71
CA GLU A 47 4.28 -0.40 23.69
C GLU A 47 4.08 0.61 24.82
N SER A 48 5.15 1.31 25.23
CA SER A 48 5.14 2.29 26.32
C SER A 48 4.30 3.54 26.03
N ILE A 49 3.96 3.81 24.78
CA ILE A 49 3.21 4.99 24.36
C ILE A 49 1.87 4.65 23.71
N LEU A 50 1.44 3.39 23.78
CA LEU A 50 0.14 2.98 23.25
C LEU A 50 -1.00 3.70 24.00
N PRO A 51 -1.98 4.25 23.28
CA PRO A 51 -3.08 4.97 23.89
C PRO A 51 -4.06 4.01 24.58
N THR A 52 -4.73 4.55 25.58
CA THR A 52 -5.90 3.92 26.21
C THR A 52 -7.15 4.62 25.71
N VAL A 53 -8.19 3.86 25.36
CA VAL A 53 -9.47 4.42 24.92
C VAL A 53 -10.11 5.21 26.06
N GLN A 54 -10.35 6.50 25.84
CA GLN A 54 -11.03 7.35 26.81
C GLN A 54 -12.53 7.04 26.83
N PRO A 55 -13.23 7.21 27.98
CA PRO A 55 -14.66 6.93 28.10
C PRO A 55 -15.53 7.59 27.03
N GLU A 56 -15.20 8.83 26.64
CA GLU A 56 -15.91 9.63 25.64
C GLU A 56 -15.71 9.15 24.19
N HIS A 57 -14.68 8.34 23.93
CA HIS A 57 -14.36 7.80 22.60
C HIS A 57 -14.75 6.32 22.47
N ALA A 58 -15.30 5.71 23.52
CA ALA A 58 -15.65 4.30 23.52
C ALA A 58 -17.03 4.05 22.85
N PRO A 59 -17.19 2.92 22.12
CA PRO A 59 -16.14 2.01 21.69
C PRO A 59 -15.32 2.57 20.51
N TYR A 60 -14.05 2.19 20.40
CA TYR A 60 -13.19 2.55 19.26
C TYR A 60 -12.61 1.28 18.63
N HIS A 61 -13.02 0.94 17.40
CA HIS A 61 -12.56 -0.27 16.68
C HIS A 61 -12.58 -1.54 17.56
N ASP A 62 -13.72 -1.81 18.21
CA ASP A 62 -13.94 -2.94 19.14
C ASP A 62 -13.20 -2.86 20.50
N TYR A 63 -12.44 -1.80 20.76
CA TYR A 63 -11.88 -1.54 22.08
C TYR A 63 -12.88 -0.78 22.97
N ALA A 64 -13.07 -1.29 24.19
CA ALA A 64 -13.87 -0.65 25.22
C ALA A 64 -13.09 0.48 25.93
N ALA A 65 -13.79 1.34 26.67
CA ALA A 65 -13.17 2.34 27.53
C ALA A 65 -12.16 1.70 28.49
N ALA A 66 -11.05 2.39 28.75
CA ALA A 66 -9.93 1.94 29.57
C ALA A 66 -9.11 0.76 29.01
N ASN A 67 -9.45 0.21 27.83
CA ASN A 67 -8.58 -0.76 27.16
C ASN A 67 -7.40 -0.05 26.48
N VAL A 68 -6.21 -0.64 26.60
CA VAL A 68 -5.03 -0.25 25.81
C VAL A 68 -5.22 -0.76 24.39
N ILE A 69 -4.99 0.10 23.40
CA ILE A 69 -5.04 -0.28 21.98
C ILE A 69 -3.71 -0.97 21.63
N GLY A 70 -3.71 -2.30 21.52
CA GLY A 70 -2.51 -3.09 21.24
C GLY A 70 -2.13 -3.16 19.76
N ASP A 71 -3.09 -2.91 18.87
CA ASP A 71 -2.84 -2.85 17.44
C ASP A 71 -2.28 -1.48 17.05
N HIS A 72 -1.05 -1.45 16.53
CA HIS A 72 -0.33 -0.21 16.22
C HIS A 72 -1.04 0.68 15.18
N ASP A 73 -1.71 0.10 14.18
CA ASP A 73 -2.44 0.86 13.16
C ASP A 73 -3.68 1.52 13.77
N ILE A 74 -4.44 0.79 14.58
CA ILE A 74 -5.61 1.32 15.30
C ILE A 74 -5.18 2.36 16.33
N ALA A 75 -4.06 2.13 17.03
CA ALA A 75 -3.51 3.08 18.01
C ALA A 75 -3.14 4.40 17.36
N LEU A 76 -2.50 4.36 16.19
CA LEU A 76 -2.14 5.56 15.45
C LEU A 76 -3.39 6.26 14.90
N SER A 77 -4.38 5.50 14.41
CA SER A 77 -5.68 6.04 14.01
C SER A 77 -6.35 6.79 15.15
N TYR A 78 -6.32 6.24 16.36
CA TYR A 78 -6.92 6.87 17.54
C TYR A 78 -6.28 8.23 17.85
N LEU A 79 -4.96 8.34 17.75
CA LEU A 79 -4.26 9.62 17.90
C LEU A 79 -4.60 10.59 16.78
N MET A 80 -4.64 10.15 15.53
CA MET A 80 -5.00 11.02 14.40
C MET A 80 -6.43 11.55 14.50
N ASP A 81 -7.37 10.74 15.02
CA ASP A 81 -8.78 11.10 15.16
C ASP A 81 -9.04 12.04 16.34
N HIS A 82 -8.39 11.80 17.49
CA HIS A 82 -8.76 12.42 18.76
C HIS A 82 -7.70 13.36 19.34
N TYR A 83 -6.42 13.17 19.02
CA TYR A 83 -5.29 13.93 19.58
C TYR A 83 -4.22 14.26 18.52
N PRO A 84 -4.60 14.82 17.36
CA PRO A 84 -3.67 15.04 16.26
C PRO A 84 -2.52 15.99 16.63
N GLU A 85 -2.70 16.87 17.62
CA GLU A 85 -1.66 17.75 18.17
C GLU A 85 -0.46 17.01 18.79
N LEU A 86 -0.63 15.74 19.18
CA LEU A 86 0.46 14.89 19.65
C LEU A 86 1.35 14.37 18.51
N LEU A 87 0.95 14.61 17.26
CA LEU A 87 1.68 14.25 16.04
C LEU A 87 2.02 15.52 15.24
N PRO A 88 3.04 16.30 15.63
CA PRO A 88 3.35 17.59 15.00
C PRO A 88 3.52 17.49 13.47
N SER A 89 4.24 16.45 13.00
CA SER A 89 4.44 16.22 11.57
C SER A 89 3.14 15.93 10.80
N PHE A 90 2.08 15.50 11.49
CA PHE A 90 0.76 15.24 10.91
C PHE A 90 -0.14 16.47 10.98
N ILE A 91 -0.32 17.09 12.16
CA ILE A 91 -1.26 18.22 12.34
C ILE A 91 -0.94 19.41 11.44
N ASP A 92 0.36 19.66 11.19
CA ASP A 92 0.85 20.76 10.37
C ASP A 92 0.64 20.55 8.86
N LEU A 93 0.23 19.36 8.43
CA LEU A 93 -0.09 19.10 7.03
C LEU A 93 -1.37 19.85 6.62
N ASP A 94 -1.40 20.26 5.34
CA ASP A 94 -2.61 20.75 4.70
C ASP A 94 -3.77 19.76 4.93
N PRO A 95 -5.02 20.21 5.16
CA PRO A 95 -6.13 19.31 5.47
C PRO A 95 -6.34 18.17 4.46
N VAL A 96 -6.09 18.43 3.17
CA VAL A 96 -6.19 17.41 2.10
C VAL A 96 -5.11 16.33 2.26
N GLU A 97 -3.90 16.74 2.62
CA GLU A 97 -2.78 15.83 2.83
C GLU A 97 -2.92 15.03 4.13
N ARG A 98 -3.43 15.66 5.21
CA ARG A 98 -3.82 14.92 6.43
C ARG A 98 -4.81 13.81 6.14
N ARG A 99 -5.87 14.12 5.36
CA ARG A 99 -6.86 13.11 4.95
C ARG A 99 -6.21 11.98 4.15
N SER A 100 -5.25 12.30 3.30
CA SER A 100 -4.52 11.30 2.50
C SER A 100 -3.67 10.37 3.36
N VAL A 101 -2.96 10.93 4.35
CA VAL A 101 -2.15 10.17 5.32
C VAL A 101 -3.03 9.28 6.20
N GLN A 102 -4.12 9.83 6.75
CA GLN A 102 -5.07 9.09 7.57
C GLN A 102 -5.79 7.99 6.77
N PHE A 103 -6.11 8.24 5.50
CA PHE A 103 -6.64 7.22 4.61
C PHE A 103 -5.65 6.07 4.40
N THR A 104 -4.41 6.43 4.07
CA THR A 104 -3.33 5.48 3.78
C THR A 104 -3.07 4.55 4.95
N GLN A 105 -2.99 5.10 6.17
CA GLN A 105 -2.67 4.32 7.36
C GLN A 105 -3.89 3.59 7.92
N CYS A 106 -5.04 4.26 8.02
CA CYS A 106 -6.11 3.79 8.91
C CYS A 106 -7.32 3.20 8.17
N LYS A 107 -7.51 3.51 6.88
CA LYS A 107 -8.77 3.20 6.16
C LYS A 107 -8.59 2.30 4.95
N LEU A 108 -7.37 2.16 4.45
CA LEU A 108 -7.12 1.38 3.26
C LEU A 108 -7.39 -0.11 3.47
N CYS A 109 -7.03 -0.62 4.66
CA CYS A 109 -7.18 -2.02 5.07
C CYS A 109 -6.73 -3.01 3.98
N PHE A 110 -5.63 -2.69 3.29
CA PHE A 110 -5.05 -3.50 2.23
C PHE A 110 -3.64 -3.89 2.64
N ASN A 111 -3.37 -5.19 2.73
CA ASN A 111 -2.03 -5.71 2.92
C ASN A 111 -1.53 -6.26 1.58
N HIS A 112 -0.55 -5.58 0.99
CA HIS A 112 -0.04 -5.96 -0.33
C HIS A 112 0.76 -7.28 -0.28
N GLY A 113 1.42 -7.57 0.85
CA GLY A 113 2.14 -8.83 1.06
C GLY A 113 1.22 -10.04 1.01
N TRP A 114 0.11 -9.98 1.72
CA TRP A 114 -0.91 -11.04 1.71
C TRP A 114 -1.43 -11.34 0.30
N PHE A 115 -1.53 -10.32 -0.56
CA PHE A 115 -1.89 -10.52 -1.96
C PHE A 115 -0.78 -11.22 -2.75
N VAL A 116 0.45 -10.72 -2.65
CA VAL A 116 1.59 -11.21 -3.44
C VAL A 116 1.99 -12.64 -3.05
N GLN A 117 1.84 -13.00 -1.78
CA GLN A 117 2.06 -14.36 -1.27
C GLN A 117 0.81 -15.25 -1.42
N ALA A 118 -0.33 -14.66 -1.78
CA ALA A 118 -1.63 -15.31 -1.81
C ALA A 118 -1.98 -16.03 -0.49
N GLU A 119 -1.57 -15.47 0.65
CA GLU A 119 -1.73 -16.06 1.99
C GLU A 119 -3.14 -15.95 2.54
N ALA A 120 -3.79 -14.80 2.28
CA ALA A 120 -5.13 -14.54 2.74
C ALA A 120 -6.18 -14.83 1.64
N PRO A 121 -7.43 -15.17 2.00
CA PRO A 121 -8.52 -15.27 1.04
C PRO A 121 -8.80 -13.92 0.37
N PRO A 122 -9.34 -13.91 -0.86
CA PRO A 122 -9.55 -12.69 -1.64
C PRO A 122 -10.39 -11.64 -0.91
N GLY A 123 -11.42 -12.05 -0.16
CA GLY A 123 -12.26 -11.11 0.59
C GLY A 123 -11.50 -10.37 1.70
N ALA A 124 -10.62 -11.06 2.43
CA ALA A 124 -9.81 -10.45 3.48
C ALA A 124 -8.79 -9.44 2.93
N ILE A 125 -8.33 -9.64 1.70
CA ILE A 125 -7.37 -8.75 1.04
C ILE A 125 -8.08 -7.55 0.42
N PHE A 126 -9.16 -7.79 -0.32
CA PHE A 126 -9.67 -6.82 -1.27
C PHE A 126 -11.00 -6.19 -0.90
N THR A 127 -11.84 -6.80 -0.05
CA THR A 127 -13.22 -6.29 0.13
C THR A 127 -13.23 -4.87 0.68
N LYS A 128 -12.46 -4.58 1.74
CA LYS A 128 -12.38 -3.23 2.31
C LYS A 128 -11.75 -2.24 1.35
N PHE A 129 -10.62 -2.60 0.74
CA PHE A 129 -9.96 -1.79 -0.28
C PHE A 129 -10.89 -1.44 -1.45
N ARG A 130 -11.65 -2.42 -1.94
CA ARG A 130 -12.64 -2.27 -3.01
C ARG A 130 -13.81 -1.40 -2.58
N GLU A 131 -14.33 -1.58 -1.37
CA GLU A 131 -15.35 -0.70 -0.80
C GLU A 131 -14.87 0.75 -0.79
N THR A 132 -13.64 1.00 -0.35
CA THR A 132 -13.08 2.34 -0.26
C THR A 132 -12.81 2.96 -1.64
N ILE A 133 -12.40 2.17 -2.64
CA ILE A 133 -12.16 2.69 -4.01
C ILE A 133 -13.46 2.85 -4.82
N ILE A 134 -14.38 1.90 -4.76
CA ILE A 134 -15.54 1.83 -5.66
C ILE A 134 -16.79 2.43 -5.02
N ARG A 135 -17.10 2.06 -3.78
CA ARG A 135 -18.41 2.32 -3.18
C ARG A 135 -18.46 3.64 -2.45
N ASP A 136 -17.33 4.11 -1.94
CA ASP A 136 -17.28 5.39 -1.28
C ASP A 136 -17.15 6.55 -2.29
N HIS A 137 -18.20 6.76 -3.10
CA HIS A 137 -18.38 7.98 -3.90
C HIS A 137 -18.49 9.25 -3.04
N LYS A 138 -18.52 9.11 -1.70
CA LYS A 138 -18.42 10.20 -0.72
C LYS A 138 -17.00 10.37 -0.19
N SER A 139 -16.09 9.44 -0.43
CA SER A 139 -14.70 9.61 -0.09
C SER A 139 -14.11 10.65 -1.05
N GLU A 140 -13.53 11.71 -0.49
CA GLU A 140 -12.68 12.64 -1.24
C GLU A 140 -11.34 12.00 -1.66
N ILE A 141 -11.27 10.66 -1.61
CA ILE A 141 -10.07 9.86 -1.82
C ILE A 141 -9.94 9.56 -3.31
N GLY A 142 -8.86 10.04 -3.89
CA GLY A 142 -8.56 9.87 -5.30
C GLY A 142 -7.47 8.82 -5.55
N SER A 143 -7.22 8.58 -6.84
CA SER A 143 -6.09 7.76 -7.29
C SER A 143 -4.73 8.23 -6.74
N ARG A 144 -4.61 9.52 -6.42
CA ARG A 144 -3.41 10.12 -5.82
C ARG A 144 -3.15 9.61 -4.41
N ASP A 145 -4.19 9.33 -3.64
CA ASP A 145 -4.07 8.90 -2.25
C ASP A 145 -3.77 7.39 -2.18
N VAL A 146 -4.36 6.63 -3.10
CA VAL A 146 -3.97 5.22 -3.33
C VAL A 146 -2.51 5.14 -3.80
N ALA A 147 -2.07 6.05 -4.67
CA ALA A 147 -0.67 6.11 -5.09
C ALA A 147 0.26 6.46 -3.91
N LEU A 148 -0.15 7.36 -3.01
CA LEU A 148 0.60 7.70 -1.80
C LEU A 148 0.87 6.45 -0.95
N TYR A 149 -0.13 5.59 -0.73
CA TYR A 149 0.05 4.31 -0.04
C TYR A 149 1.13 3.44 -0.68
N PHE A 150 1.08 3.26 -2.00
CA PHE A 150 2.05 2.39 -2.69
C PHE A 150 3.47 2.96 -2.68
N VAL A 151 3.61 4.28 -2.75
CA VAL A 151 4.92 4.93 -2.61
C VAL A 151 5.42 4.82 -1.17
N HIS A 152 4.55 5.03 -0.19
CA HIS A 152 4.84 4.82 1.23
C HIS A 152 5.35 3.41 1.51
N TRP A 153 4.69 2.40 0.98
CA TRP A 153 5.08 1.01 1.17
C TRP A 153 6.51 0.74 0.65
N LEU A 154 6.89 1.34 -0.48
CA LEU A 154 8.27 1.27 -0.99
C LEU A 154 9.27 1.93 -0.04
N THR A 155 8.92 3.08 0.55
CA THR A 155 9.80 3.79 1.48
C THR A 155 9.90 3.11 2.84
N ASP A 156 8.83 2.50 3.34
CA ASP A 156 8.84 1.69 4.56
C ASP A 156 9.78 0.49 4.40
N LEU A 157 9.61 -0.27 3.31
CA LEU A 157 10.52 -1.37 2.99
C LEU A 157 11.97 -0.93 2.83
N ALA A 158 12.21 0.24 2.25
CA ALA A 158 13.56 0.77 2.12
C ALA A 158 14.17 1.16 3.47
N GLY A 159 13.37 1.67 4.41
CA GLY A 159 13.81 2.16 5.72
C GLY A 159 13.82 1.12 6.84
N ALA A 160 13.31 -0.10 6.61
CA ALA A 160 13.14 -1.11 7.65
C ALA A 160 14.44 -1.73 8.23
N GLU A 161 15.63 -1.24 7.85
CA GLU A 161 16.90 -1.62 8.50
C GLU A 161 17.68 -0.38 8.97
N PRO A 162 17.91 -0.24 10.29
CA PRO A 162 18.39 1.01 10.88
C PRO A 162 19.90 1.28 10.73
N THR A 163 20.71 0.35 10.20
CA THR A 163 22.19 0.48 10.24
C THR A 163 22.91 -0.11 9.03
N PRO A 164 24.07 0.45 8.59
CA PRO A 164 24.80 1.56 9.20
C PRO A 164 24.79 2.83 8.33
N LEU A 165 23.60 3.36 7.95
CA LEU A 165 23.41 4.55 7.07
C LEU A 165 23.27 4.25 5.57
N GLY A 166 23.06 2.99 5.17
CA GLY A 166 22.83 2.62 3.77
C GLY A 166 21.49 3.06 3.17
N GLY A 167 20.60 3.68 3.96
CA GLY A 167 19.25 4.03 3.52
C GLY A 167 18.53 2.78 3.02
N CYS A 168 18.21 2.76 1.72
CA CYS A 168 17.52 1.68 1.01
C CYS A 168 18.31 0.37 0.89
N GLU A 169 19.30 0.06 1.75
CA GLU A 169 20.11 -1.15 1.67
C GLU A 169 19.26 -2.42 1.68
N LYS A 170 18.22 -2.43 2.51
CA LYS A 170 17.25 -3.53 2.51
C LYS A 170 16.69 -3.71 1.11
N PHE A 171 16.19 -2.64 0.48
CA PHE A 171 15.62 -2.69 -0.86
C PHE A 171 16.63 -3.04 -1.97
N VAL A 172 17.88 -2.58 -1.86
CA VAL A 172 18.90 -2.71 -2.92
C VAL A 172 19.68 -4.02 -2.85
N ILE A 173 19.93 -4.54 -1.64
CA ILE A 173 20.84 -5.67 -1.42
C ILE A 173 20.12 -6.88 -0.81
N LYS A 174 19.23 -6.67 0.16
CA LYS A 174 18.71 -7.76 1.03
C LYS A 174 17.32 -8.24 0.65
N PHE A 175 16.54 -7.40 -0.02
CA PHE A 175 15.18 -7.73 -0.38
C PHE A 175 15.22 -8.74 -1.53
N PRO A 176 14.62 -9.93 -1.39
CA PRO A 176 14.67 -10.93 -2.43
C PRO A 176 14.09 -10.36 -3.72
N LEU A 177 14.92 -10.29 -4.78
CA LEU A 177 14.50 -9.79 -6.08
C LEU A 177 13.25 -10.50 -6.62
N PRO A 178 13.05 -11.82 -6.43
CA PRO A 178 11.80 -12.49 -6.79
C PRO A 178 10.58 -11.88 -6.08
N VAL A 179 10.69 -11.56 -4.79
CA VAL A 179 9.62 -10.96 -4.01
C VAL A 179 9.34 -9.54 -4.52
N LEU A 180 10.36 -8.69 -4.70
CA LEU A 180 10.19 -7.34 -5.25
C LEU A 180 9.50 -7.35 -6.61
N ASN A 181 9.96 -8.22 -7.52
CA ASN A 181 9.35 -8.38 -8.83
C ASN A 181 7.88 -8.79 -8.73
N SER A 182 7.56 -9.69 -7.79
CA SER A 182 6.19 -10.14 -7.53
C SER A 182 5.29 -8.98 -7.10
N PHE A 183 5.78 -8.10 -6.23
CA PHE A 183 5.10 -6.86 -5.84
C PHE A 183 4.87 -5.94 -7.03
N LEU A 184 5.94 -5.56 -7.76
CA LEU A 184 5.83 -4.65 -8.91
C LEU A 184 4.89 -5.18 -9.99
N LYS A 185 4.96 -6.48 -10.30
CA LYS A 185 4.12 -7.14 -11.30
C LYS A 185 2.67 -7.29 -10.85
N SER A 186 2.40 -7.26 -9.55
CA SER A 186 1.05 -7.40 -9.01
C SER A 186 0.19 -6.13 -9.16
N PHE A 187 0.80 -4.94 -9.36
CA PHE A 187 0.05 -3.68 -9.48
C PHE A 187 -1.02 -3.70 -10.57
N LYS A 188 -0.73 -4.29 -11.74
CA LYS A 188 -1.70 -4.44 -12.84
C LYS A 188 -2.92 -5.30 -12.48
N PHE A 189 -2.85 -6.09 -11.41
CA PHE A 189 -3.97 -6.87 -10.89
C PHE A 189 -4.72 -6.09 -9.81
N VAL A 190 -3.99 -5.40 -8.93
CA VAL A 190 -4.59 -4.47 -7.96
C VAL A 190 -5.48 -3.46 -8.67
N GLU A 191 -5.02 -2.87 -9.78
CA GLU A 191 -5.81 -1.92 -10.60
C GLU A 191 -7.13 -2.51 -11.09
N LYS A 192 -7.20 -3.83 -11.34
CA LYS A 192 -8.41 -4.51 -11.83
C LYS A 192 -9.49 -4.60 -10.77
N ILE A 193 -9.18 -4.37 -9.48
CA ILE A 193 -10.18 -4.43 -8.43
C ILE A 193 -11.32 -3.43 -8.66
N ALA A 194 -11.04 -2.33 -9.36
CA ALA A 194 -12.03 -1.32 -9.74
C ALA A 194 -13.13 -1.86 -10.66
N THR A 195 -12.87 -2.93 -11.41
CA THR A 195 -13.78 -3.45 -12.45
C THR A 195 -14.09 -4.94 -12.33
N HIS A 196 -13.35 -5.68 -11.50
CA HIS A 196 -13.50 -7.11 -11.27
C HIS A 196 -13.84 -7.40 -9.80
N THR A 197 -14.35 -8.59 -9.54
CA THR A 197 -14.53 -9.11 -8.18
C THR A 197 -13.18 -9.47 -7.55
N GLU A 198 -13.15 -9.51 -6.22
CA GLU A 198 -11.99 -9.93 -5.42
C GLU A 198 -11.48 -11.31 -5.85
N THR A 199 -12.41 -12.23 -6.14
CA THR A 199 -12.10 -13.59 -6.58
C THR A 199 -11.49 -13.62 -7.98
N GLU A 200 -12.03 -12.86 -8.93
CA GLU A 200 -11.49 -12.79 -10.29
C GLU A 200 -10.09 -12.19 -10.29
N VAL A 201 -9.84 -11.12 -9.52
CA VAL A 201 -8.50 -10.52 -9.39
C VAL A 201 -7.51 -11.54 -8.84
N MET A 202 -7.86 -12.26 -7.77
CA MET A 202 -7.01 -13.28 -7.18
C MET A 202 -6.75 -14.43 -8.17
N GLN A 203 -7.76 -14.95 -8.85
CA GLN A 203 -7.59 -16.03 -9.83
C GLN A 203 -6.70 -15.62 -11.00
N GLN A 204 -6.89 -14.41 -11.54
CA GLN A 204 -6.04 -13.89 -12.61
C GLN A 204 -4.59 -13.73 -12.15
N TYR A 205 -4.37 -13.28 -10.91
CA TYR A 205 -3.02 -13.20 -10.34
C TYR A 205 -2.39 -14.57 -10.19
N LEU A 206 -3.11 -15.55 -9.63
CA LEU A 206 -2.62 -16.93 -9.47
C LEU A 206 -2.26 -17.59 -10.80
N GLN A 207 -3.09 -17.44 -11.82
CA GLN A 207 -2.81 -17.94 -13.16
C GLN A 207 -1.56 -17.29 -13.76
N TYR A 208 -1.42 -15.97 -13.61
CA TYR A 208 -0.24 -15.25 -14.05
C TYR A 208 1.03 -15.77 -13.36
N ARG A 209 0.98 -15.97 -12.04
CA ARG A 209 2.11 -16.47 -11.26
C ARG A 209 2.51 -17.88 -11.64
N TRP A 210 1.54 -18.73 -11.94
CA TRP A 210 1.81 -20.06 -12.48
C TRP A 210 2.51 -19.99 -13.83
N THR A 211 1.97 -19.21 -14.78
CA THR A 211 2.56 -19.08 -16.12
C THR A 211 3.98 -18.54 -16.05
N GLU A 212 4.22 -17.52 -15.23
CA GLU A 212 5.56 -16.95 -14.99
C GLU A 212 6.53 -17.99 -14.42
N ALA A 213 6.08 -18.83 -13.49
CA ALA A 213 6.91 -19.91 -12.96
C ALA A 213 7.16 -21.02 -13.99
N ALA A 214 6.16 -21.36 -14.81
CA ALA A 214 6.28 -22.37 -15.87
C ALA A 214 7.22 -21.94 -17.02
N GLU A 215 7.40 -20.64 -17.24
CA GLU A 215 8.43 -20.11 -18.14
C GLU A 215 9.86 -20.42 -17.65
N LEU A 216 10.05 -20.51 -16.33
CA LEU A 216 11.33 -20.82 -15.69
C LEU A 216 11.52 -22.33 -15.45
N ASP A 217 10.44 -23.03 -15.10
CA ASP A 217 10.41 -24.47 -14.87
C ASP A 217 9.33 -25.12 -15.71
N GLN A 218 9.75 -25.68 -16.85
CA GLN A 218 8.85 -26.35 -17.81
C GLN A 218 8.12 -27.55 -17.21
N SER A 219 8.59 -28.12 -16.08
CA SER A 219 7.93 -29.24 -15.41
C SER A 219 6.58 -28.88 -14.81
N LEU A 220 6.34 -27.59 -14.52
CA LEU A 220 5.05 -27.08 -14.03
C LEU A 220 3.95 -27.19 -15.08
N GLY A 221 4.27 -27.05 -16.37
CA GLY A 221 3.31 -27.11 -17.47
C GLY A 221 2.20 -26.06 -17.38
N ILE A 222 1.00 -26.40 -17.87
CA ILE A 222 -0.16 -25.51 -17.86
C ILE A 222 -0.72 -25.30 -16.43
N PRO A 223 -1.40 -24.18 -16.14
CA PRO A 223 -2.07 -23.98 -14.86
C PRO A 223 -2.99 -25.15 -14.50
N PRO A 224 -2.99 -25.60 -13.24
CA PRO A 224 -3.80 -26.73 -12.80
C PRO A 224 -5.29 -26.40 -12.94
N THR A 225 -6.09 -27.44 -13.15
CA THR A 225 -7.56 -27.37 -13.22
C THR A 225 -8.18 -28.33 -12.20
N GLY A 226 -9.46 -28.11 -11.86
CA GLY A 226 -10.18 -28.90 -10.87
C GLY A 226 -10.13 -28.33 -9.45
N ASP A 227 -10.61 -29.11 -8.49
CA ASP A 227 -10.90 -28.66 -7.11
C ASP A 227 -9.64 -28.22 -6.34
N ASP A 228 -8.47 -28.75 -6.69
CA ASP A 228 -7.20 -28.45 -6.02
C ASP A 228 -6.37 -27.35 -6.73
N ALA A 229 -6.85 -26.82 -7.86
CA ALA A 229 -6.11 -25.88 -8.69
C ALA A 229 -5.69 -24.62 -7.93
N ILE A 230 -6.63 -24.02 -7.19
CA ILE A 230 -6.37 -22.81 -6.40
C ILE A 230 -5.33 -23.09 -5.31
N VAL A 231 -5.42 -24.24 -4.65
CA VAL A 231 -4.47 -24.61 -3.58
C VAL A 231 -3.06 -24.76 -4.15
N LYS A 232 -2.91 -25.46 -5.27
CA LYS A 232 -1.61 -25.61 -5.96
C LYS A 232 -1.02 -24.28 -6.37
N MET A 233 -1.81 -23.39 -6.99
CA MET A 233 -1.31 -22.08 -7.41
C MET A 233 -0.94 -21.20 -6.21
N ARG A 234 -1.69 -21.26 -5.09
CA ARG A 234 -1.35 -20.53 -3.87
C ARG A 234 -0.08 -21.06 -3.22
N LEU A 235 0.11 -22.37 -3.15
CA LEU A 235 1.34 -22.99 -2.65
C LEU A 235 2.56 -22.54 -3.46
N LEU A 236 2.43 -22.44 -4.78
CA LEU A 236 3.48 -21.88 -5.64
C LEU A 236 3.79 -20.42 -5.27
N CYS A 237 2.76 -19.59 -5.06
CA CYS A 237 2.95 -18.21 -4.61
C CYS A 237 3.56 -18.09 -3.22
N MET A 238 3.27 -18.99 -2.30
CA MET A 238 3.79 -19.00 -0.91
C MET A 238 5.23 -19.52 -0.84
N ALA A 239 5.61 -20.43 -1.74
CA ALA A 239 6.93 -21.04 -1.71
C ALA A 239 8.06 -20.02 -1.81
N GLN A 240 7.83 -18.83 -2.40
CA GLN A 240 8.66 -17.60 -2.56
C GLN A 240 10.20 -17.68 -2.52
N GLY A 241 10.80 -18.86 -2.61
CA GLY A 241 12.18 -19.10 -2.23
C GLY A 241 12.50 -20.59 -2.29
N ASN A 242 12.90 -21.04 -3.48
CA ASN A 242 13.86 -22.12 -3.72
C ASN A 242 14.34 -22.15 -5.18
N ALA A 243 13.71 -21.39 -6.09
CA ALA A 243 14.17 -21.23 -7.47
C ALA A 243 15.30 -20.17 -7.59
N ALA A 244 16.42 -20.42 -6.91
CA ALA A 244 17.79 -19.95 -7.21
C ALA A 244 18.68 -20.14 -5.97
N ALA A 245 19.11 -21.38 -5.73
CA ALA A 245 20.43 -21.71 -5.22
C ALA A 245 21.08 -22.65 -6.24
#